data_AF-A0A3N5EX73-F1
#
_entry.id   AF-A0A3N5EX73-F1
#
_cell.length_a   1.000
_cell.length_b   1.000
_cell.length_c   1.000
_cell.angle_alpha   90.00
_cell.angle_beta   90.00
_cell.angle_gamma   90.00
#
_symmetry.space_group_name_H-M   'P 1'
#
loop_
_entity.id
_entity.type
_entity.pdbx_description
1 polymer ?
#
loop_
_entity_poly.entity_id
_entity_poly.type
_entity_poly.pdbx_seq_one_letter_code
_entity_poly.pdbx_strand_id
1 'polypeptide(L)'
;MILPAQRLYALLRTECVLRLRRASTGALFLLLCASAYLLMPDVTQGNAAFIIGQQRVLLTSAATSLATALTGCLLLSLFGFYLVSNAITRDARTGIGPLIATTPVGSASYLAGKFLGNAIYLAIVAAGFMAACMGMHLIRGEGPLEPLTFAVTFGFFFIPLIFTVAAFALLFESVRFLSGRLGDVLYFFVWSFLISIPAIALQQNGNPGWPMFVDATGVGLAIAEVERIAHTTNISIGFSPFNTALPPIVFPGVSWTPEILASRIVASLLALPLLALALAGFRRFDPATGRQTTKRNERAFLHRAGNFLRGRWLVPKERWLTGPPTLLRAVGLDVQLSLALSPFVALAMLVFAIGGSLAPLADLRAGWLPAMFFILVPILAGVSTRDRISNTTGLIFSAPLLRPHYVAWKFLSVSSLSLLVAVVPLVRTMIADPVQLPGFLVGMFLLVSAATALGIFTGTPKTFVVSFLFFLYIVVSSRNEPGLDFAGWNGVATTAVFTVYGGVSLGLMVLAWGWERTRGKR
;
A
#
# COMPACT_ATOMS: atom_id res chain seq x y z
N MET A 1 -25.05 22.90 -27.32
CA MET A 1 -24.86 22.86 -25.84
C MET A 1 -24.85 21.40 -25.40
N ILE A 2 -23.68 20.82 -25.07
CA ILE A 2 -23.60 19.45 -24.53
C ILE A 2 -24.15 19.46 -23.09
N LEU A 3 -25.19 18.66 -22.83
CA LEU A 3 -25.89 18.55 -21.54
C LEU A 3 -24.93 18.15 -20.40
N PRO A 4 -25.19 18.55 -19.14
CA PRO A 4 -24.33 18.21 -17.99
C PRO A 4 -24.09 16.70 -17.85
N ALA A 5 -25.08 15.87 -18.18
CA ALA A 5 -24.97 14.40 -18.19
C ALA A 5 -23.97 13.87 -19.23
N GLN A 6 -23.94 14.44 -20.44
CA GLN A 6 -23.01 14.02 -21.50
C GLN A 6 -21.55 14.36 -21.14
N ARG A 7 -21.32 15.49 -20.46
CA ARG A 7 -19.98 15.86 -19.96
C ARG A 7 -19.50 14.90 -18.87
N LEU A 8 -20.40 14.55 -17.94
CA LEU A 8 -20.10 13.57 -16.89
C LEU A 8 -19.77 12.21 -17.51
N TYR A 9 -20.57 11.74 -18.46
CA TYR A 9 -20.33 10.48 -19.17
C TYR A 9 -18.98 10.45 -19.88
N ALA A 10 -18.59 11.53 -20.57
CA ALA A 10 -17.30 11.61 -21.26
C ALA A 10 -16.12 11.53 -20.28
N LEU A 11 -16.20 12.22 -19.13
CA LEU A 11 -15.20 12.13 -18.07
C LEU A 11 -15.09 10.70 -17.52
N LEU A 12 -16.24 10.07 -17.24
CA LEU A 12 -16.31 8.70 -16.72
C LEU A 12 -15.67 7.69 -17.66
N ARG A 13 -16.07 7.72 -18.93
CA ARG A 13 -15.56 6.82 -19.97
C ARG A 13 -14.04 6.96 -20.10
N THR A 14 -13.54 8.19 -20.12
CA THR A 14 -12.11 8.46 -20.27
C THR A 14 -11.31 7.91 -19.09
N GLU A 15 -11.79 8.12 -17.85
CA GLU A 15 -11.14 7.56 -16.66
C GLU A 15 -11.10 6.03 -16.67
N CYS A 16 -12.23 5.37 -16.99
CA CYS A 16 -12.30 3.92 -17.00
C CYS A 16 -11.37 3.32 -18.06
N VAL A 17 -11.42 3.81 -19.30
CA VAL A 17 -10.60 3.29 -20.40
C VAL A 17 -9.11 3.49 -20.13
N LEU A 18 -8.70 4.67 -19.65
CA LEU A 18 -7.30 4.94 -19.34
C LEU A 18 -6.75 4.03 -18.23
N ARG A 19 -7.59 3.61 -17.28
CA ARG A 19 -7.16 2.78 -16.16
C ARG A 19 -7.17 1.29 -16.49
N LEU A 20 -8.19 0.80 -17.18
CA LEU A 20 -8.26 -0.59 -17.60
C LEU A 20 -7.08 -0.98 -18.51
N ARG A 21 -6.52 -0.03 -19.26
CA ARG A 21 -5.34 -0.25 -20.11
C ARG A 21 -4.00 -0.19 -19.38
N ARG A 22 -3.96 0.10 -18.07
CA ARG A 22 -2.71 0.15 -17.31
C ARG A 22 -2.25 -1.24 -16.91
N ALA A 23 -0.95 -1.50 -17.03
CA ALA A 23 -0.33 -2.74 -16.55
C ALA A 23 -0.58 -2.99 -15.05
N SER A 24 -0.69 -1.93 -14.24
CA SER A 24 -1.03 -2.04 -12.81
C SER A 24 -2.39 -2.68 -12.54
N THR A 25 -3.35 -2.49 -13.46
CA THR A 25 -4.68 -3.08 -13.37
C THR A 25 -4.62 -4.58 -13.63
N GLY A 26 -3.89 -4.99 -14.67
CA GLY A 26 -3.61 -6.39 -14.95
C GLY A 26 -2.87 -7.07 -13.80
N ALA A 27 -1.86 -6.41 -13.23
CA ALA A 27 -1.13 -6.93 -12.07
C ALA A 27 -2.02 -7.11 -10.84
N LEU A 28 -2.90 -6.15 -10.52
CA LEU A 28 -3.86 -6.32 -9.42
C LEU A 28 -4.87 -7.43 -9.71
N PHE A 29 -5.38 -7.50 -10.94
CA PHE A 29 -6.32 -8.56 -11.32
C PHE A 29 -5.67 -9.94 -11.15
N LEU A 30 -4.43 -10.11 -11.59
CA LEU A 30 -3.65 -11.34 -11.38
C LEU A 30 -3.40 -11.61 -9.89
N LEU A 31 -3.08 -10.58 -9.09
CA LEU A 31 -2.94 -10.71 -7.64
C LEU A 31 -4.24 -11.22 -7.01
N LEU A 32 -5.39 -10.67 -7.40
CA LEU A 32 -6.70 -11.05 -6.91
C LEU A 32 -7.08 -12.48 -7.35
N CYS A 33 -6.79 -12.86 -8.59
CA CYS A 33 -6.95 -14.24 -9.06
C CYS A 33 -6.04 -15.22 -8.29
N ALA A 34 -4.77 -14.85 -8.08
CA ALA A 34 -3.84 -15.65 -7.29
C ALA A 34 -4.31 -15.77 -5.84
N SER A 35 -4.84 -14.69 -5.24
CA SER A 35 -5.43 -14.77 -3.90
C SER A 35 -6.65 -15.68 -3.88
N ALA A 36 -7.55 -15.62 -4.86
CA ALA A 36 -8.70 -16.54 -4.94
C ALA A 36 -8.25 -18.01 -4.93
N TYR A 37 -7.17 -18.32 -5.66
CA TYR A 37 -6.58 -19.65 -5.67
C TYR A 37 -5.95 -20.04 -4.33
N LEU A 38 -5.14 -19.17 -3.73
CA LEU A 38 -4.42 -19.44 -2.48
C LEU A 38 -5.37 -19.54 -1.27
N LEU A 39 -6.47 -18.78 -1.28
CA LEU A 39 -7.42 -18.70 -0.16
C LEU A 39 -8.43 -19.85 -0.12
N MET A 40 -8.54 -20.63 -1.19
CA MET A 40 -9.37 -21.83 -1.22
C MET A 40 -8.48 -23.06 -1.24
N PRO A 41 -7.73 -23.38 -0.16
CA PRO A 41 -6.81 -24.51 -0.17
C PRO A 41 -7.52 -25.84 -0.38
N ASP A 42 -6.76 -26.83 -0.82
CA ASP A 42 -7.23 -28.21 -0.84
C ASP A 42 -7.36 -28.72 0.60
N VAL A 43 -8.57 -29.10 0.99
CA VAL A 43 -8.90 -29.55 2.35
C VAL A 43 -8.11 -30.81 2.73
N THR A 44 -7.69 -31.61 1.74
CA THR A 44 -6.85 -32.80 1.97
C THR A 44 -5.48 -32.48 2.56
N GLN A 45 -5.00 -31.23 2.42
CA GLN A 45 -3.73 -30.78 2.98
C GLN A 45 -3.85 -30.31 4.44
N GLY A 46 -4.99 -30.52 5.09
CA GLY A 46 -5.23 -30.14 6.49
C GLY A 46 -5.47 -28.63 6.69
N ASN A 47 -5.66 -27.87 5.61
CA ASN A 47 -5.94 -26.44 5.65
C ASN A 47 -7.35 -26.15 5.11
N ALA A 48 -8.03 -25.17 5.70
CA ALA A 48 -9.38 -24.78 5.29
C ALA A 48 -9.48 -23.26 5.13
N ALA A 49 -10.26 -22.84 4.13
CA ALA A 49 -10.50 -21.44 3.78
C ALA A 49 -11.25 -20.64 4.86
N PHE A 50 -12.07 -21.33 5.65
CA PHE A 50 -12.96 -20.74 6.63
C PHE A 50 -13.09 -21.70 7.82
N ILE A 51 -12.66 -21.23 8.98
CA ILE A 51 -12.66 -21.97 10.25
C ILE A 51 -13.43 -21.16 11.28
N ILE A 52 -14.26 -21.87 12.03
CA ILE A 52 -14.97 -21.35 13.20
C ILE A 52 -14.51 -22.18 14.40
N GLY A 53 -13.84 -21.54 15.35
CA GLY A 53 -13.16 -22.19 16.47
C GLY A 53 -12.01 -23.08 16.00
N GLN A 54 -12.26 -24.39 15.92
CA GLN A 54 -11.32 -25.42 15.46
C GLN A 54 -11.90 -26.27 14.31
N GLN A 55 -13.14 -25.97 13.91
CA GLN A 55 -13.90 -26.75 12.93
C GLN A 55 -13.86 -26.04 11.58
N ARG A 56 -13.66 -26.82 10.51
CA ARG A 56 -13.75 -26.30 9.15
C ARG A 56 -15.22 -26.03 8.79
N VAL A 57 -15.45 -24.98 8.03
CA VAL A 57 -16.75 -24.68 7.43
C VAL A 57 -16.82 -25.34 6.05
N LEU A 58 -17.95 -25.98 5.72
CA LEU A 58 -18.18 -26.50 4.38
C LEU A 58 -18.18 -25.37 3.36
N LEU A 59 -17.47 -25.55 2.25
CA LEU A 59 -17.36 -24.56 1.17
C LEU A 59 -18.61 -24.51 0.30
N THR A 60 -19.76 -24.14 0.89
CA THR A 60 -20.99 -23.79 0.17
C THR A 60 -20.85 -22.41 -0.50
N SER A 61 -21.77 -22.04 -1.39
CA SER A 61 -21.77 -20.72 -2.03
C SER A 61 -21.77 -19.59 -1.00
N ALA A 62 -22.53 -19.73 0.10
CA ALA A 62 -22.62 -18.74 1.17
C ALA A 62 -21.32 -18.60 1.99
N ALA A 63 -20.68 -19.72 2.34
CA ALA A 63 -19.40 -19.71 3.05
C ALA A 63 -18.28 -19.13 2.16
N THR A 64 -18.24 -19.57 0.90
CA THR A 64 -17.22 -19.16 -0.06
C THR A 64 -17.35 -17.67 -0.40
N SER A 65 -18.56 -17.17 -0.65
CA SER A 65 -18.79 -15.76 -0.95
C SER A 65 -18.37 -14.86 0.21
N LEU A 66 -18.67 -15.24 1.46
CA LEU A 66 -18.29 -14.45 2.64
C LEU A 66 -16.77 -14.44 2.86
N ALA A 67 -16.12 -15.62 2.87
CA ALA A 67 -14.69 -15.74 3.09
C ALA A 67 -13.86 -14.99 2.03
N THR A 68 -14.25 -15.15 0.75
CA THR A 68 -13.59 -14.46 -0.36
C THR A 68 -13.90 -12.97 -0.39
N ALA A 69 -15.13 -12.55 -0.06
CA ALA A 69 -15.48 -11.13 0.01
C ALA A 69 -14.67 -10.41 1.10
N LEU A 70 -14.53 -10.98 2.29
CA LEU A 70 -13.74 -10.38 3.38
C LEU A 70 -12.28 -10.19 2.99
N THR A 71 -11.68 -11.21 2.38
CA THR A 71 -10.29 -11.10 1.93
C THR A 71 -10.15 -10.13 0.76
N GLY A 72 -11.10 -10.15 -0.18
CA GLY A 72 -11.15 -9.20 -1.28
C GLY A 72 -11.31 -7.76 -0.81
N CYS A 73 -12.13 -7.52 0.23
CA CYS A 73 -12.27 -6.22 0.87
C CYS A 73 -10.97 -5.77 1.55
N LEU A 74 -10.27 -6.68 2.22
CA LEU A 74 -8.96 -6.39 2.82
C LEU A 74 -7.92 -6.00 1.75
N LEU A 75 -7.85 -6.72 0.64
CA LEU A 75 -6.92 -6.40 -0.45
C LEU A 75 -7.33 -5.15 -1.22
N LEU A 76 -8.61 -5.02 -1.59
CA LEU A 76 -9.10 -3.90 -2.39
C LEU A 76 -9.10 -2.59 -1.59
N SER A 77 -9.34 -2.63 -0.27
CA SER A 77 -9.23 -1.44 0.58
C SER A 77 -7.83 -0.85 0.52
N LEU A 78 -6.78 -1.68 0.60
CA LEU A 78 -5.40 -1.22 0.49
C LEU A 78 -5.02 -0.88 -0.96
N PHE A 79 -5.00 -1.87 -1.85
CA PHE A 79 -4.47 -1.71 -3.21
C PHE A 79 -5.37 -0.83 -4.09
N GLY A 80 -6.68 -0.81 -3.83
CA GLY A 80 -7.64 0.00 -4.56
C GLY A 80 -7.32 1.49 -4.49
N PHE A 81 -6.95 2.01 -3.31
CA PHE A 81 -6.52 3.41 -3.15
C PHE A 81 -5.31 3.74 -4.03
N TYR A 82 -4.26 2.91 -3.97
CA TYR A 82 -3.04 3.15 -4.73
C TYR A 82 -3.28 3.09 -6.25
N LEU A 83 -4.26 2.31 -6.68
CA LEU A 83 -4.64 2.15 -8.07
C LEU A 83 -5.47 3.31 -8.62
N VAL A 84 -6.38 3.85 -7.79
CA VAL A 84 -7.25 4.96 -8.20
C VAL A 84 -6.70 6.35 -7.89
N SER A 85 -5.66 6.42 -7.06
CA SER A 85 -4.94 7.65 -6.76
C SER A 85 -4.09 8.14 -7.95
N ASN A 86 -3.70 9.42 -7.88
CA ASN A 86 -3.10 10.27 -8.91
C ASN A 86 -4.04 10.68 -10.05
N ALA A 87 -5.36 10.60 -9.89
CA ALA A 87 -6.30 11.01 -10.93
C ALA A 87 -6.26 12.51 -11.22
N ILE A 88 -6.18 13.33 -10.17
CA ILE A 88 -6.07 14.79 -10.22
C ILE A 88 -4.61 15.18 -10.47
N THR A 89 -3.68 14.51 -9.78
CA THR A 89 -2.24 14.75 -9.92
C THR A 89 -1.76 14.49 -11.36
N ARG A 90 -2.32 13.48 -12.04
CA ARG A 90 -2.04 13.22 -13.46
C ARG A 90 -2.48 14.40 -14.33
N ASP A 91 -3.69 14.90 -14.15
CA ASP A 91 -4.19 16.05 -14.92
C ASP A 91 -3.31 17.29 -14.70
N ALA A 92 -2.83 17.51 -13.47
CA ALA A 92 -1.87 18.58 -13.17
C ALA A 92 -0.52 18.37 -13.88
N ARG A 93 0.03 17.14 -13.85
CA ARG A 93 1.35 16.81 -14.41
C ARG A 93 1.38 16.80 -15.94
N THR A 94 0.29 16.41 -16.59
CA THR A 94 0.19 16.39 -18.05
C THR A 94 -0.12 17.77 -18.64
N GLY A 95 -0.31 18.80 -17.80
CA GLY A 95 -0.68 20.14 -18.25
C GLY A 95 -2.14 20.27 -18.69
N ILE A 96 -2.96 19.22 -18.50
CA ILE A 96 -4.39 19.24 -18.83
C ILE A 96 -5.20 20.01 -17.76
N GLY A 97 -4.72 20.06 -16.52
CA GLY A 97 -5.39 20.74 -15.41
C GLY A 97 -5.79 22.19 -15.71
N PRO A 98 -4.88 23.04 -16.21
CA PRO A 98 -5.22 24.40 -16.66
C PRO A 98 -6.29 24.46 -17.77
N LEU A 99 -6.27 23.51 -18.72
CA LEU A 99 -7.31 23.42 -19.76
C LEU A 99 -8.67 23.05 -19.15
N ILE A 100 -8.71 22.20 -18.14
CA ILE A 100 -9.95 21.87 -17.42
C ILE A 100 -10.44 23.10 -16.62
N ALA A 101 -9.53 23.86 -16.03
CA ALA A 101 -9.87 25.07 -15.27
C ALA A 101 -10.48 26.19 -16.13
N THR A 102 -10.18 26.25 -17.43
CA THR A 102 -10.80 27.21 -18.37
C THR A 102 -12.15 26.75 -18.93
N THR A 103 -12.56 25.50 -18.66
CA THR A 103 -13.88 25.00 -19.08
C THR A 103 -15.00 25.47 -18.14
N PRO A 104 -16.27 25.46 -18.56
CA PRO A 104 -17.41 25.75 -17.68
C PRO A 104 -17.72 24.64 -16.66
N VAL A 105 -16.88 23.60 -16.54
CA VAL A 105 -17.08 22.51 -15.56
C VAL A 105 -16.67 23.00 -14.17
N GLY A 106 -17.62 23.03 -13.23
CA GLY A 106 -17.37 23.38 -11.84
C GLY A 106 -16.57 22.31 -11.07
N SER A 107 -15.93 22.71 -9.97
CA SER A 107 -15.10 21.82 -9.13
C SER A 107 -15.87 20.60 -8.61
N ALA A 108 -17.12 20.79 -8.17
CA ALA A 108 -17.96 19.70 -7.68
C ALA A 108 -18.27 18.68 -8.78
N SER A 109 -18.64 19.14 -9.98
CA SER A 109 -18.90 18.26 -11.13
C SER A 109 -17.64 17.51 -11.59
N TYR A 110 -16.48 18.18 -11.56
CA TYR A 110 -15.20 17.55 -11.85
C TYR A 110 -14.87 16.43 -10.84
N LEU A 111 -14.95 16.73 -9.53
CA LEU A 111 -14.68 15.74 -8.48
C LEU A 111 -15.71 14.60 -8.49
N ALA A 112 -16.99 14.88 -8.71
CA ALA A 112 -18.02 13.85 -8.85
C ALA A 112 -17.74 12.91 -10.03
N GLY A 113 -17.31 13.45 -11.18
CA GLY A 113 -16.88 12.65 -12.33
C GLY A 113 -15.66 11.77 -12.01
N LYS A 114 -14.67 12.29 -11.28
CA LYS A 114 -13.51 11.51 -10.83
C LYS A 114 -13.90 10.45 -9.81
N PHE A 115 -14.80 10.76 -8.89
CA PHE A 115 -15.29 9.85 -7.85
C PHE A 115 -16.02 8.67 -8.48
N LEU A 116 -17.02 8.94 -9.31
CA LEU A 116 -17.78 7.91 -10.02
C LEU A 116 -16.87 7.10 -10.96
N GLY A 117 -15.88 7.74 -11.61
CA GLY A 117 -14.89 7.04 -12.43
C GLY A 117 -14.01 6.09 -11.60
N ASN A 118 -13.58 6.51 -10.40
CA ASN A 118 -12.87 5.65 -9.45
C ASN A 118 -13.76 4.48 -9.00
N ALA A 119 -15.02 4.77 -8.65
CA ALA A 119 -15.96 3.79 -8.12
C ALA A 119 -16.31 2.71 -9.16
N ILE A 120 -16.69 3.09 -10.38
CA ILE A 120 -16.98 2.16 -11.49
C ILE A 120 -15.76 1.29 -11.77
N TYR A 121 -14.57 1.90 -11.82
CA TYR A 121 -13.35 1.17 -12.08
C TYR A 121 -13.05 0.12 -11.00
N LEU A 122 -13.17 0.46 -9.71
CA LEU A 122 -13.01 -0.50 -8.62
C LEU A 122 -14.12 -1.56 -8.62
N ALA A 123 -15.35 -1.21 -9.01
CA ALA A 123 -16.45 -2.16 -9.15
C ALA A 123 -16.18 -3.19 -10.26
N ILE A 124 -15.57 -2.79 -11.38
CA ILE A 124 -15.14 -3.73 -12.43
C ILE A 124 -14.08 -4.69 -11.90
N VAL A 125 -13.09 -4.18 -11.15
CA VAL A 125 -12.06 -5.03 -10.52
C VAL A 125 -12.69 -6.01 -9.52
N ALA A 126 -13.61 -5.54 -8.69
CA ALA A 126 -14.34 -6.37 -7.72
C ALA A 126 -15.19 -7.45 -8.41
N ALA A 127 -15.90 -7.10 -9.49
CA ALA A 127 -16.68 -8.06 -10.29
C ALA A 127 -15.78 -9.10 -10.96
N GLY A 128 -14.61 -8.70 -11.45
CA GLY A 128 -13.61 -9.64 -11.98
C GLY A 128 -13.09 -10.61 -10.91
N PHE A 129 -12.83 -10.12 -9.70
CA PHE A 129 -12.45 -10.98 -8.57
C PHE A 129 -13.60 -11.92 -8.14
N MET A 130 -14.84 -11.44 -8.12
CA MET A 130 -16.02 -12.27 -7.88
C MET A 130 -16.10 -13.42 -8.89
N ALA A 131 -15.94 -13.15 -10.19
CA ALA A 131 -15.93 -14.17 -11.22
C ALA A 131 -14.80 -15.20 -11.03
N ALA A 132 -13.60 -14.75 -10.64
CA ALA A 132 -12.50 -15.65 -10.32
C ALA A 132 -12.82 -16.54 -9.11
N CYS A 133 -13.46 -16.00 -8.06
CA CYS A 133 -13.89 -16.77 -6.89
C CYS A 133 -14.99 -17.79 -7.25
N MET A 134 -15.95 -17.43 -8.10
CA MET A 134 -16.95 -18.36 -8.60
C MET A 134 -16.31 -19.49 -9.43
N GLY A 135 -15.30 -19.18 -10.25
CA GLY A 135 -14.50 -20.17 -10.95
C GLY A 135 -13.78 -21.13 -10.01
N MET A 136 -13.15 -20.61 -8.94
CA MET A 136 -12.51 -21.44 -7.92
C MET A 136 -13.51 -22.26 -7.11
N HIS A 137 -14.71 -21.73 -6.86
CA HIS A 137 -15.80 -22.46 -6.21
C HIS A 137 -16.29 -23.65 -7.05
N LEU A 138 -16.33 -23.51 -8.38
CA LEU A 138 -16.64 -24.66 -9.25
C LEU A 138 -15.58 -25.76 -9.19
N ILE A 139 -14.33 -25.42 -8.85
CA ILE A 139 -13.20 -26.38 -8.78
C ILE A 139 -13.09 -27.02 -7.39
N ARG A 140 -13.30 -26.24 -6.32
CA ARG A 140 -13.00 -26.65 -4.91
C ARG A 140 -14.19 -26.53 -3.95
N GLY A 141 -15.34 -26.04 -4.41
CA GLY A 141 -16.54 -25.91 -3.60
C GLY A 141 -17.16 -27.26 -3.26
N GLU A 142 -17.83 -27.32 -2.11
CA GLU A 142 -18.49 -28.52 -1.59
C GLU A 142 -20.03 -28.43 -1.78
N GLY A 143 -20.50 -27.55 -2.68
CA GLY A 143 -21.91 -27.35 -2.96
C GLY A 143 -22.16 -26.72 -4.34
N PRO A 144 -23.44 -26.52 -4.73
CA PRO A 144 -23.76 -25.89 -5.99
C PRO A 144 -23.33 -24.42 -6.02
N LEU A 145 -22.94 -23.95 -7.20
CA LEU A 145 -22.69 -22.54 -7.44
C LEU A 145 -24.01 -21.77 -7.51
N GLU A 146 -24.18 -20.80 -6.63
CA GLU A 146 -25.32 -19.88 -6.59
C GLU A 146 -24.85 -18.45 -6.90
N PRO A 147 -24.91 -18.01 -8.18
CA PRO A 147 -24.41 -16.70 -8.58
C PRO A 147 -25.04 -15.52 -7.83
N LEU A 148 -26.31 -15.64 -7.46
CA LEU A 148 -27.02 -14.59 -6.74
C LEU A 148 -26.46 -14.41 -5.32
N THR A 149 -26.11 -15.50 -4.64
CA THR A 149 -25.50 -15.47 -3.30
C THR A 149 -24.16 -14.74 -3.33
N PHE A 150 -23.34 -14.96 -4.37
CA PHE A 150 -22.12 -14.18 -4.60
C PHE A 150 -22.41 -12.71 -4.87
N ALA A 151 -23.33 -12.41 -5.80
CA ALA A 151 -23.64 -11.02 -6.17
C ALA A 151 -24.18 -10.20 -4.99
N VAL A 152 -25.05 -10.78 -4.17
CA VAL A 152 -25.59 -10.14 -2.96
C VAL A 152 -24.48 -9.90 -1.94
N THR A 153 -23.70 -10.94 -1.62
CA THR A 153 -22.61 -10.83 -0.63
C THR A 153 -21.57 -9.81 -1.08
N PHE A 154 -21.09 -9.90 -2.32
CA PHE A 154 -20.11 -8.96 -2.86
C PHE A 154 -20.68 -7.55 -2.94
N GLY A 155 -21.94 -7.38 -3.38
CA GLY A 155 -22.58 -6.07 -3.44
C GLY A 155 -22.56 -5.34 -2.10
N PHE A 156 -23.06 -5.99 -1.05
CA PHE A 156 -23.17 -5.36 0.27
C PHE A 156 -21.83 -5.14 0.99
N PHE A 157 -20.79 -5.91 0.67
CA PHE A 157 -19.45 -5.72 1.24
C PHE A 157 -18.59 -4.75 0.42
N PHE A 158 -18.62 -4.83 -0.91
CA PHE A 158 -17.76 -4.01 -1.77
C PHE A 158 -18.33 -2.62 -2.04
N ILE A 159 -19.65 -2.41 -2.12
CA ILE A 159 -20.20 -1.08 -2.44
C ILE A 159 -19.76 -0.02 -1.40
N PRO A 160 -19.94 -0.23 -0.07
CA PRO A 160 -19.48 0.73 0.92
C PRO A 160 -17.97 0.98 0.80
N LEU A 161 -17.20 -0.12 0.69
CA LEU A 161 -15.75 -0.06 0.56
C LEU A 161 -15.29 0.75 -0.65
N ILE A 162 -15.85 0.47 -1.83
CA ILE A 162 -15.50 1.13 -3.09
C ILE A 162 -15.73 2.63 -2.97
N PHE A 163 -16.86 3.05 -2.39
CA PHE A 163 -17.16 4.46 -2.20
C PHE A 163 -16.19 5.11 -1.20
N THR A 164 -15.91 4.45 -0.08
CA THR A 164 -14.96 4.96 0.92
C THR A 164 -13.55 5.11 0.33
N VAL A 165 -13.04 4.09 -0.37
CA VAL A 165 -11.70 4.10 -1.00
C VAL A 165 -11.62 5.16 -2.10
N ALA A 166 -12.64 5.27 -2.96
CA ALA A 166 -12.70 6.27 -4.01
C ALA A 166 -12.72 7.70 -3.45
N ALA A 167 -13.44 7.93 -2.35
CA ALA A 167 -13.49 9.22 -1.67
C ALA A 167 -12.17 9.56 -0.98
N PHE A 168 -11.54 8.61 -0.28
CA PHE A 168 -10.21 8.82 0.31
C PHE A 168 -9.15 9.16 -0.73
N ALA A 169 -9.15 8.49 -1.88
CA ALA A 169 -8.22 8.82 -2.96
C ALA A 169 -8.35 10.28 -3.43
N LEU A 170 -9.57 10.79 -3.57
CA LEU A 170 -9.79 12.19 -3.92
C LEU A 170 -9.43 13.15 -2.80
N LEU A 171 -9.78 12.82 -1.55
CA LEU A 171 -9.41 13.62 -0.38
C LEU A 171 -7.89 13.79 -0.29
N PHE A 172 -7.14 12.69 -0.40
CA PHE A 172 -5.68 12.71 -0.31
C PHE A 172 -5.04 13.49 -1.46
N GLU A 173 -5.64 13.45 -2.66
CA GLU A 173 -5.12 14.24 -3.79
C GLU A 173 -5.49 15.72 -3.74
N SER A 174 -6.67 16.05 -3.23
CA SER A 174 -7.15 17.43 -3.14
C SER A 174 -6.44 18.21 -2.03
N VAL A 175 -6.09 17.55 -0.91
CA VAL A 175 -5.42 18.20 0.22
C VAL A 175 -3.91 18.20 -0.01
N ARG A 176 -3.32 19.40 -0.10
CA ARG A 176 -1.91 19.59 -0.50
C ARG A 176 -0.88 18.85 0.36
N PHE A 177 -1.12 18.72 1.67
CA PHE A 177 -0.23 17.98 2.58
C PHE A 177 -0.30 16.46 2.35
N LEU A 178 -1.45 15.95 1.88
CA LEU A 178 -1.70 14.54 1.64
C LEU A 178 -1.34 14.10 0.22
N SER A 179 -1.21 15.01 -0.75
CA SER A 179 -1.03 14.66 -2.17
C SER A 179 0.38 14.18 -2.57
N GLY A 180 1.22 13.86 -1.57
CA GLY A 180 2.59 13.39 -1.75
C GLY A 180 2.85 11.99 -1.19
N ARG A 181 4.14 11.62 -1.14
CA ARG A 181 4.60 10.31 -0.63
C ARG A 181 4.21 10.06 0.83
N LEU A 182 4.15 11.11 1.65
CA LEU A 182 3.72 10.99 3.04
C LEU A 182 2.23 10.62 3.13
N GLY A 183 1.39 11.11 2.22
CA GLY A 183 -0.01 10.70 2.16
C GLY A 183 -0.19 9.25 1.73
N ASP A 184 0.64 8.76 0.80
CA ASP A 184 0.65 7.33 0.46
C ASP A 184 0.89 6.46 1.72
N VAL A 185 1.92 6.80 2.51
CA VAL A 185 2.20 6.09 3.78
C VAL A 185 1.10 6.32 4.83
N LEU A 186 0.59 7.55 4.97
CA LEU A 186 -0.49 7.83 5.91
C LEU A 186 -1.74 7.01 5.59
N TYR A 187 -2.05 6.81 4.30
CA TYR A 187 -3.17 5.98 3.91
C TYR A 187 -3.02 4.53 4.38
N PHE A 188 -1.80 3.97 4.39
CA PHE A 188 -1.57 2.65 4.94
C PHE A 188 -1.91 2.58 6.45
N PHE A 189 -1.62 3.64 7.21
CA PHE A 189 -2.04 3.71 8.62
C PHE A 189 -3.55 3.93 8.77
N VAL A 190 -4.17 4.73 7.90
CA VAL A 190 -5.64 4.85 7.84
C VAL A 190 -6.28 3.50 7.54
N TRP A 191 -5.76 2.76 6.58
CA TRP A 191 -6.20 1.41 6.25
C TRP A 191 -6.05 0.45 7.45
N SER A 192 -4.88 0.45 8.10
CA SER A 192 -4.62 -0.36 9.30
C SER A 192 -5.59 -0.03 10.43
N PHE A 193 -5.91 1.26 10.60
CA PHE A 193 -6.91 1.71 11.57
C PHE A 193 -8.33 1.24 11.18
N LEU A 194 -8.73 1.40 9.92
CA LEU A 194 -10.06 1.00 9.42
C LEU A 194 -10.34 -0.49 9.63
N ILE A 195 -9.37 -1.37 9.37
CA ILE A 195 -9.52 -2.81 9.62
C ILE A 195 -9.48 -3.18 11.10
N SER A 196 -9.00 -2.28 11.97
CA SER A 196 -8.92 -2.49 13.42
C SER A 196 -10.20 -2.05 14.16
N ILE A 197 -10.99 -1.13 13.59
CA ILE A 197 -12.26 -0.66 14.20
C ILE A 197 -13.21 -1.83 14.54
N PRO A 198 -13.43 -2.82 13.64
CA PRO A 198 -14.24 -3.99 13.96
C PRO A 198 -13.79 -4.76 15.20
N ALA A 199 -12.48 -4.83 15.48
CA ALA A 199 -11.95 -5.51 16.67
C ALA A 199 -12.35 -4.82 17.99
N ILE A 200 -12.64 -3.52 17.95
CA ILE A 200 -13.18 -2.77 19.10
C ILE A 200 -14.63 -3.16 19.36
N ALA A 201 -15.41 -3.44 18.30
CA ALA A 201 -16.79 -3.88 18.41
C ALA A 201 -16.91 -5.27 19.07
N LEU A 202 -15.90 -6.14 18.94
CA LEU A 202 -15.86 -7.46 19.59
C LEU A 202 -15.84 -7.38 21.13
N GLN A 203 -15.42 -6.25 21.71
CA GLN A 203 -15.36 -6.10 23.17
C GLN A 203 -16.75 -5.88 23.80
N GLN A 204 -17.82 -5.74 23.00
CA GLN A 204 -19.18 -5.39 23.45
C GLN A 204 -20.18 -6.57 23.39
N ASN A 205 -19.74 -7.80 23.70
CA ASN A 205 -20.60 -8.99 23.84
C ASN A 205 -21.62 -9.18 22.70
N GLY A 206 -21.17 -9.14 21.44
CA GLY A 206 -22.00 -9.44 20.28
C GLY A 206 -23.02 -8.37 19.87
N ASN A 207 -23.09 -7.22 20.55
CA ASN A 207 -23.82 -6.04 20.04
C ASN A 207 -22.82 -5.07 19.38
N PRO A 208 -22.74 -5.06 18.03
CA PRO A 208 -21.76 -4.24 17.34
C PRO A 208 -22.08 -2.73 17.38
N GLY A 209 -23.19 -2.32 18.00
CA GLY A 209 -23.52 -0.93 18.34
C GLY A 209 -23.40 0.04 17.17
N TRP A 210 -22.83 1.23 17.42
CA TRP A 210 -22.54 2.20 16.36
C TRP A 210 -21.38 1.80 15.41
N PRO A 211 -20.35 1.02 15.83
CA PRO A 211 -19.27 0.57 14.94
C PRO A 211 -19.74 -0.12 13.65
N MET A 212 -20.87 -0.85 13.67
CA MET A 212 -21.40 -1.51 12.46
C MET A 212 -21.74 -0.54 11.33
N PHE A 213 -22.05 0.73 11.64
CA PHE A 213 -22.42 1.74 10.65
C PHE A 213 -21.21 2.41 10.01
N VAL A 214 -20.03 2.30 10.64
CA VAL A 214 -18.76 2.85 10.12
C VAL A 214 -17.82 1.81 9.54
N ASP A 215 -18.15 0.53 9.71
CA ASP A 215 -17.40 -0.57 9.12
C ASP A 215 -17.64 -0.66 7.60
N ALA A 216 -16.86 0.08 6.83
CA ALA A 216 -16.88 0.04 5.37
C ALA A 216 -16.36 -1.29 4.80
N THR A 217 -15.63 -2.09 5.57
CA THR A 217 -15.05 -3.38 5.13
C THR A 217 -16.01 -4.56 5.28
N GLY A 218 -16.94 -4.48 6.25
CA GLY A 218 -17.86 -5.54 6.60
C GLY A 218 -17.27 -6.62 7.51
N VAL A 219 -16.02 -6.46 7.97
CA VAL A 219 -15.36 -7.42 8.89
C VAL A 219 -16.13 -7.56 10.20
N GLY A 220 -16.62 -6.46 10.77
CA GLY A 220 -17.40 -6.47 12.01
C GLY A 220 -18.75 -7.16 11.83
N LEU A 221 -19.39 -6.94 10.68
CA LEU A 221 -20.63 -7.66 10.32
C LEU A 221 -20.38 -9.17 10.23
N ALA A 222 -19.31 -9.60 9.58
CA ALA A 222 -19.01 -11.02 9.43
C ALA A 222 -18.71 -11.69 10.78
N ILE A 223 -17.99 -11.02 11.67
CA ILE A 223 -17.71 -11.55 13.01
C ILE A 223 -19.01 -11.65 13.82
N ALA A 224 -19.87 -10.63 13.77
CA ALA A 224 -21.17 -10.65 14.46
C ALA A 224 -22.08 -11.79 13.96
N GLU A 225 -22.09 -12.07 12.64
CA GLU A 225 -22.85 -13.21 12.10
C GLU A 225 -22.28 -14.56 12.55
N VAL A 226 -20.95 -14.71 12.61
CA VAL A 226 -20.33 -15.93 13.12
C VAL A 226 -20.59 -16.10 14.62
N GLU A 227 -20.52 -15.05 15.41
CA GLU A 227 -20.86 -15.08 16.83
C GLU A 227 -22.33 -15.45 17.05
N ARG A 228 -23.25 -14.91 16.23
CA ARG A 228 -24.67 -15.24 16.29
C ARG A 228 -24.95 -16.71 16.00
N ILE A 229 -24.23 -17.31 15.05
CA ILE A 229 -24.47 -18.69 14.58
C ILE A 229 -23.72 -19.72 15.46
N ALA A 230 -22.50 -19.42 15.86
CA ALA A 230 -21.59 -20.37 16.48
C ALA A 230 -21.15 -20.00 17.90
N HIS A 231 -21.66 -18.89 18.45
CA HIS A 231 -21.35 -18.40 19.81
C HIS A 231 -19.85 -18.26 20.08
N THR A 232 -19.09 -17.93 19.03
CA THR A 232 -17.65 -17.73 19.11
C THR A 232 -17.22 -16.58 18.20
N THR A 233 -16.23 -15.84 18.65
CA THR A 233 -15.55 -14.81 17.86
C THR A 233 -14.24 -15.32 17.26
N ASN A 234 -13.87 -16.57 17.56
CA ASN A 234 -12.69 -17.21 16.99
C ASN A 234 -12.98 -17.65 15.55
N ILE A 235 -12.71 -16.76 14.61
CA ILE A 235 -12.84 -16.97 13.19
C ILE A 235 -11.47 -16.89 12.54
N SER A 236 -11.17 -17.84 11.64
CA SER A 236 -10.05 -17.72 10.72
C SER A 236 -10.53 -17.82 9.29
N ILE A 237 -10.03 -16.92 8.44
CA ILE A 237 -10.33 -16.85 7.01
C ILE A 237 -9.02 -16.87 6.24
N GLY A 238 -8.94 -17.71 5.23
CA GLY A 238 -7.77 -17.89 4.37
C GLY A 238 -7.10 -19.23 4.61
N PHE A 239 -5.77 -19.27 4.50
CA PHE A 239 -5.01 -20.51 4.63
C PHE A 239 -4.73 -20.79 6.11
N SER A 240 -5.53 -21.65 6.74
CA SER A 240 -5.34 -21.98 8.17
C SER A 240 -5.55 -23.47 8.46
N PRO A 241 -4.78 -24.04 9.39
CA PRO A 241 -4.93 -25.43 9.80
C PRO A 241 -6.22 -25.60 10.62
N PHE A 242 -6.90 -26.73 10.44
CA PHE A 242 -8.09 -27.10 11.22
C PHE A 242 -7.92 -28.46 11.89
N ASN A 243 -8.75 -28.76 12.90
CA ASN A 243 -8.74 -30.08 13.53
C ASN A 243 -9.52 -31.10 12.68
N THR A 244 -8.79 -32.04 12.07
CA THR A 244 -9.35 -33.09 11.21
C THR A 244 -10.23 -34.10 11.94
N ALA A 245 -10.16 -34.16 13.27
CA ALA A 245 -11.01 -35.05 14.07
C ALA A 245 -12.43 -34.50 14.31
N LEU A 246 -12.66 -33.21 14.03
CA LEU A 246 -13.96 -32.58 14.24
C LEU A 246 -14.80 -32.56 12.94
N PRO A 247 -16.12 -32.77 13.03
CA PRO A 247 -16.98 -32.70 11.86
C PRO A 247 -17.05 -31.27 11.31
N PRO A 248 -17.23 -31.10 9.99
CA PRO A 248 -17.37 -29.80 9.38
C PRO A 248 -18.73 -29.15 9.70
N ILE A 249 -18.76 -27.83 9.81
CA ILE A 249 -19.99 -27.05 10.06
C ILE A 249 -20.53 -26.49 8.74
N VAL A 250 -21.85 -26.48 8.56
CA VAL A 250 -22.50 -25.72 7.47
C VAL A 250 -22.73 -24.28 7.91
N PHE A 251 -22.16 -23.31 7.20
CA PHE A 251 -22.51 -21.91 7.40
C PHE A 251 -23.76 -21.56 6.57
N PRO A 252 -24.88 -21.15 7.21
CA PRO A 252 -26.15 -20.92 6.53
C PRO A 252 -26.16 -19.65 5.66
N GLY A 253 -25.15 -18.79 5.79
CA GLY A 253 -25.10 -17.48 5.12
C GLY A 253 -25.41 -16.32 6.06
N VAL A 254 -25.20 -15.11 5.56
CA VAL A 254 -25.52 -13.87 6.26
C VAL A 254 -27.03 -13.66 6.27
N SER A 255 -27.62 -13.44 7.44
CA SER A 255 -29.01 -13.02 7.55
C SER A 255 -29.15 -11.55 7.19
N TRP A 256 -29.62 -11.23 5.98
CA TRP A 256 -29.81 -9.85 5.52
C TRP A 256 -31.02 -9.17 6.18
N THR A 257 -30.86 -8.79 7.45
CA THR A 257 -31.89 -8.03 8.18
C THR A 257 -31.94 -6.58 7.69
N PRO A 258 -33.08 -5.88 7.85
CA PRO A 258 -33.18 -4.45 7.51
C PRO A 258 -32.12 -3.59 8.21
N GLU A 259 -31.71 -3.95 9.43
CA GLU A 259 -30.67 -3.26 10.19
C GLU A 259 -29.28 -3.42 9.56
N ILE A 260 -28.93 -4.63 9.12
CA ILE A 260 -27.68 -4.88 8.39
C ILE A 260 -27.69 -4.11 7.07
N LEU A 261 -28.80 -4.14 6.32
CA LEU A 261 -28.95 -3.39 5.08
C LEU A 261 -28.77 -1.88 5.31
N ALA A 262 -29.42 -1.33 6.35
CA ALA A 262 -29.28 0.06 6.75
C ALA A 262 -27.82 0.40 7.10
N SER A 263 -27.12 -0.49 7.81
CA SER A 263 -25.69 -0.29 8.14
C SER A 263 -24.82 -0.16 6.89
N ARG A 264 -25.09 -0.95 5.84
CA ARG A 264 -24.33 -0.90 4.58
C ARG A 264 -24.62 0.36 3.79
N ILE A 265 -25.88 0.83 3.79
CA ILE A 265 -26.26 2.10 3.17
C ILE A 265 -25.57 3.27 3.89
N VAL A 266 -25.63 3.31 5.22
CA VAL A 266 -24.97 4.35 6.03
C VAL A 266 -23.45 4.32 5.81
N ALA A 267 -22.83 3.15 5.84
CA ALA A 267 -21.40 3.00 5.55
C ALA A 267 -21.02 3.52 4.15
N SER A 268 -21.88 3.32 3.15
CA SER A 268 -21.69 3.88 1.80
C SER A 268 -21.79 5.41 1.78
N LEU A 269 -22.69 5.98 2.58
CA LEU A 269 -22.87 7.43 2.70
C LEU A 269 -21.71 8.13 3.42
N LEU A 270 -20.85 7.40 4.16
CA LEU A 270 -19.62 7.96 4.74
C LEU A 270 -18.63 8.48 3.71
N ALA A 271 -18.79 8.13 2.43
CA ALA A 271 -18.04 8.75 1.35
C ALA A 271 -18.40 10.24 1.16
N LEU A 272 -19.62 10.67 1.47
CA LEU A 272 -20.08 12.04 1.28
C LEU A 272 -19.30 13.08 2.11
N PRO A 273 -19.10 12.92 3.44
CA PRO A 273 -18.28 13.84 4.21
C PRO A 273 -16.82 13.87 3.72
N LEU A 274 -16.26 12.72 3.31
CA LEU A 274 -14.91 12.66 2.72
C LEU A 274 -14.84 13.45 1.40
N LEU A 275 -15.87 13.37 0.55
CA LEU A 275 -15.98 14.14 -0.69
C LEU A 275 -16.18 15.63 -0.42
N ALA A 276 -16.93 16.01 0.61
CA ALA A 276 -17.08 17.40 1.02
C ALA A 276 -15.74 17.99 1.47
N LEU A 277 -14.96 17.24 2.27
CA LEU A 277 -13.59 17.61 2.64
C LEU A 277 -12.66 17.67 1.42
N ALA A 278 -12.80 16.74 0.47
CA ALA A 278 -12.03 16.76 -0.77
C ALA A 278 -12.37 18.00 -1.61
N LEU A 279 -13.64 18.39 -1.68
CA LEU A 279 -14.09 19.61 -2.37
C LEU A 279 -13.57 20.87 -1.70
N ALA A 280 -13.62 20.95 -0.38
CA ALA A 280 -13.08 22.08 0.39
C ALA A 280 -11.55 22.21 0.24
N GLY A 281 -10.84 21.09 0.15
CA GLY A 281 -9.39 21.07 -0.08
C GLY A 281 -8.99 21.38 -1.53
N PHE A 282 -9.87 21.12 -2.50
CA PHE A 282 -9.56 21.20 -3.93
C PHE A 282 -9.41 22.63 -4.42
N ARG A 283 -8.16 23.04 -4.65
CA ARG A 283 -7.84 24.31 -5.33
C ARG A 283 -7.78 24.07 -6.83
N ARG A 284 -8.81 24.54 -7.55
CA ARG A 284 -9.02 24.33 -8.99
C ARG A 284 -7.83 24.79 -9.84
N PHE A 285 -6.85 23.91 -10.08
CA PHE A 285 -5.63 24.05 -10.91
C PHE A 285 -5.04 25.47 -11.11
N ASP A 286 -5.24 26.36 -10.13
CA ASP A 286 -5.01 27.78 -10.32
C ASP A 286 -3.51 28.08 -10.09
N PRO A 287 -2.81 28.59 -11.13
CA PRO A 287 -1.39 28.87 -11.04
C PRO A 287 -1.07 29.97 -10.02
N ALA A 288 -2.02 30.87 -9.68
CA ALA A 288 -1.84 31.96 -8.75
C ALA A 288 -1.93 31.51 -7.27
N THR A 289 -2.96 30.74 -6.90
CA THR A 289 -3.10 30.21 -5.53
C THR A 289 -2.11 29.08 -5.18
N GLY A 290 -1.54 28.39 -6.18
CA GLY A 290 -0.60 27.28 -5.96
C GLY A 290 0.87 27.68 -5.74
N ARG A 291 1.30 28.87 -6.20
CA ARG A 291 2.73 29.23 -6.28
C ARG A 291 3.20 30.25 -5.23
N GLN A 292 2.36 31.13 -4.71
CA GLN A 292 2.82 32.29 -3.93
C GLN A 292 2.62 32.20 -2.40
N THR A 293 1.46 31.75 -1.90
CA THR A 293 1.13 31.89 -0.47
C THR A 293 1.81 30.85 0.42
N THR A 294 1.92 29.61 -0.06
CA THR A 294 2.38 28.48 0.75
C THR A 294 3.79 27.99 0.40
N LYS A 295 4.31 28.27 -0.82
CA LYS A 295 5.76 28.16 -1.05
C LYS A 295 6.52 29.07 -0.09
N ARG A 296 5.95 30.19 0.34
CA ARG A 296 6.53 31.07 1.36
C ARG A 296 6.53 30.44 2.76
N ASN A 297 5.44 29.80 3.20
CA ASN A 297 5.34 29.19 4.55
C ASN A 297 5.95 27.78 4.67
N GLU A 298 5.77 26.90 3.70
CA GLU A 298 6.43 25.58 3.70
C GLU A 298 7.93 25.71 3.44
N ARG A 299 8.36 26.63 2.55
CA ARG A 299 9.78 26.99 2.53
C ARG A 299 10.14 27.65 3.85
N ALA A 300 9.41 28.59 4.43
CA ALA A 300 9.80 29.15 5.72
C ALA A 300 9.94 28.10 6.85
N PHE A 301 9.05 27.11 6.96
CA PHE A 301 9.18 26.04 7.95
C PHE A 301 10.28 25.04 7.60
N LEU A 302 10.31 24.50 6.37
CA LEU A 302 11.38 23.60 5.91
C LEU A 302 12.74 24.28 5.81
N HIS A 303 12.79 25.61 5.71
CA HIS A 303 13.99 26.43 5.69
C HIS A 303 14.34 26.92 7.09
N ARG A 304 13.41 26.98 8.06
CA ARG A 304 13.72 27.16 9.50
C ARG A 304 14.17 25.86 10.14
N ALA A 305 13.40 24.78 10.02
CA ALA A 305 13.79 23.43 10.42
C ALA A 305 15.02 22.95 9.61
N GLY A 306 15.02 23.28 8.31
CA GLY A 306 16.18 23.12 7.45
C GLY A 306 17.36 23.93 7.94
N ASN A 307 17.28 25.23 8.21
CA ASN A 307 18.44 26.00 8.70
C ASN A 307 18.90 25.56 10.09
N PHE A 308 18.00 25.11 10.95
CA PHE A 308 18.32 24.54 12.26
C PHE A 308 19.11 23.22 12.13
N LEU A 309 18.72 22.34 11.19
CA LEU A 309 19.40 21.07 10.90
C LEU A 309 20.57 21.21 9.89
N ARG A 310 20.57 22.24 9.03
CA ARG A 310 21.55 22.54 7.97
C ARG A 310 22.73 23.35 8.49
N GLY A 311 22.86 23.59 9.79
CA GLY A 311 24.09 24.12 10.37
C GLY A 311 25.27 23.25 9.93
N ARG A 312 26.03 23.68 8.92
CA ARG A 312 27.26 23.08 8.34
C ARG A 312 27.21 21.68 7.68
N TRP A 313 26.29 20.78 8.00
CA TRP A 313 26.41 19.35 7.57
C TRP A 313 25.79 18.99 6.21
N LEU A 314 24.88 19.81 5.66
CA LEU A 314 24.02 19.44 4.52
C LEU A 314 24.22 20.28 3.25
N VAL A 315 25.14 21.26 3.26
CA VAL A 315 25.47 22.10 2.10
C VAL A 315 26.25 21.26 1.08
N PRO A 316 25.94 21.32 -0.24
CA PRO A 316 26.77 20.72 -1.28
C PRO A 316 28.23 21.07 -1.02
N LYS A 317 29.06 20.10 -0.60
CA LYS A 317 30.48 20.41 -0.50
C LYS A 317 30.92 20.64 -1.94
N GLU A 318 31.36 21.85 -2.26
CA GLU A 318 31.77 22.25 -3.62
C GLU A 318 32.76 21.24 -4.24
N ARG A 319 33.54 20.55 -3.39
CA ARG A 319 34.40 19.41 -3.76
C ARG A 319 33.71 18.27 -4.52
N TRP A 320 32.41 18.03 -4.31
CA TRP A 320 31.66 17.01 -5.06
C TRP A 320 31.23 17.48 -6.45
N LEU A 321 31.20 18.80 -6.68
CA LEU A 321 30.77 19.41 -7.95
C LEU A 321 31.94 19.62 -8.93
N THR A 322 33.18 19.70 -8.44
CA THR A 322 34.33 20.21 -9.22
C THR A 322 35.38 19.15 -9.62
N GLY A 323 35.07 17.86 -9.60
CA GLY A 323 36.03 16.82 -9.96
C GLY A 323 35.55 15.84 -11.05
N PRO A 324 36.40 14.90 -11.50
CA PRO A 324 36.05 13.91 -12.52
C PRO A 324 34.75 13.15 -12.23
N PRO A 325 33.97 12.83 -13.28
CA PRO A 325 32.74 12.06 -13.14
C PRO A 325 33.06 10.64 -12.67
N THR A 326 32.56 10.27 -11.49
CA THR A 326 32.70 8.92 -10.93
C THR A 326 31.38 8.49 -10.33
N LEU A 327 31.13 7.17 -10.31
CA LEU A 327 29.90 6.61 -9.74
C LEU A 327 29.72 7.00 -8.27
N LEU A 328 30.78 6.93 -7.47
CA LEU A 328 30.76 7.28 -6.04
C LEU A 328 30.36 8.74 -5.81
N ARG A 329 30.82 9.67 -6.67
CA ARG A 329 30.40 11.07 -6.57
C ARG A 329 28.94 11.26 -6.92
N ALA A 330 28.45 10.57 -7.94
CA ALA A 330 27.03 10.60 -8.27
C ALA A 330 26.16 10.04 -7.14
N VAL A 331 26.60 8.97 -6.48
CA VAL A 331 25.95 8.44 -5.27
C VAL A 331 25.95 9.50 -4.17
N GLY A 332 27.10 10.10 -3.86
CA GLY A 332 27.21 11.16 -2.85
C GLY A 332 26.29 12.35 -3.11
N LEU A 333 26.20 12.80 -4.37
CA LEU A 333 25.31 13.89 -4.78
C LEU A 333 23.83 13.52 -4.67
N ASP A 334 23.43 12.29 -5.00
CA ASP A 334 22.03 11.85 -4.90
C ASP A 334 21.61 11.63 -3.43
N VAL A 335 22.51 11.11 -2.59
CA VAL A 335 22.33 11.03 -1.13
C VAL A 335 22.17 12.42 -0.55
N GLN A 336 23.06 13.35 -0.90
CA GLN A 336 22.99 14.73 -0.45
C GLN A 336 21.72 15.43 -0.90
N LEU A 337 21.32 15.26 -2.15
CA LEU A 337 20.05 15.76 -2.68
C LEU A 337 18.87 15.19 -1.89
N SER A 338 18.91 13.90 -1.56
CA SER A 338 17.86 13.25 -0.76
C SER A 338 17.75 13.84 0.65
N LEU A 339 18.88 14.08 1.31
CA LEU A 339 18.92 14.72 2.62
C LEU A 339 18.46 16.19 2.56
N ALA A 340 18.82 16.91 1.50
CA ALA A 340 18.43 18.31 1.31
C ALA A 340 16.92 18.48 1.03
N LEU A 341 16.32 17.51 0.34
CA LEU A 341 14.90 17.48 0.00
C LEU A 341 14.01 16.96 1.15
N SER A 342 14.55 16.17 2.07
CA SER A 342 13.78 15.50 3.13
C SER A 342 14.48 15.63 4.49
N PRO A 343 14.16 16.67 5.29
CA PRO A 343 14.73 16.82 6.64
C PRO A 343 14.34 15.66 7.58
N PHE A 344 13.27 14.93 7.25
CA PHE A 344 12.83 13.74 7.97
C PHE A 344 13.89 12.62 8.01
N VAL A 345 14.81 12.57 7.03
CA VAL A 345 15.89 11.58 7.07
C VAL A 345 16.86 11.88 8.21
N ALA A 346 17.23 13.15 8.41
CA ALA A 346 18.08 13.55 9.52
C ALA A 346 17.41 13.30 10.88
N LEU A 347 16.09 13.56 10.97
CA LEU A 347 15.31 13.22 12.16
C LEU A 347 15.30 11.72 12.41
N ALA A 348 15.06 10.89 11.38
CA ALA A 348 15.11 9.44 11.50
C ALA A 348 16.49 8.95 11.97
N MET A 349 17.58 9.48 11.38
CA MET A 349 18.94 9.18 11.83
C MET A 349 19.13 9.48 13.32
N LEU A 350 18.70 10.65 13.79
CA LEU A 350 18.82 11.04 15.19
C LEU A 350 17.97 10.14 16.11
N VAL A 351 16.71 9.87 15.74
CA VAL A 351 15.78 9.04 16.50
C VAL A 351 16.31 7.60 16.61
N PHE A 352 16.79 7.00 15.52
CA PHE A 352 17.33 5.64 15.54
C PHE A 352 18.75 5.56 16.11
N ALA A 353 19.53 6.64 16.10
CA ALA A 353 20.80 6.70 16.82
C ALA A 353 20.60 6.75 18.34
N ILE A 354 19.69 7.61 18.82
CA ILE A 354 19.38 7.73 20.25
C ILE A 354 18.62 6.50 20.74
N GLY A 355 17.53 6.14 20.07
CA GLY A 355 16.73 4.96 20.42
C GLY A 355 17.54 3.67 20.29
N GLY A 356 18.32 3.54 19.22
CA GLY A 356 19.19 2.40 18.99
C GLY A 356 20.32 2.26 20.00
N SER A 357 20.78 3.35 20.64
CA SER A 357 21.79 3.27 21.70
C SER A 357 21.20 3.05 23.09
N LEU A 358 20.03 3.63 23.39
CA LEU A 358 19.42 3.60 24.73
C LEU A 358 18.47 2.43 24.97
N ALA A 359 17.79 1.91 23.95
CA ALA A 359 16.75 0.89 24.14
C ALA A 359 17.30 -0.43 24.72
N PRO A 360 16.60 -1.18 25.56
CA PRO A 360 17.00 -2.56 25.88
C PRO A 360 17.17 -3.43 24.62
N LEU A 361 18.03 -4.45 24.64
CA LEU A 361 18.28 -5.30 23.46
C LEU A 361 17.02 -6.02 22.96
N ALA A 362 16.11 -6.40 23.88
CA ALA A 362 14.82 -6.98 23.53
C ALA A 362 13.95 -5.99 22.74
N ASP A 363 13.84 -4.75 23.22
CA ASP A 363 13.05 -3.69 22.57
C ASP A 363 13.67 -3.24 21.25
N LEU A 364 15.02 -3.23 21.18
CA LEU A 364 15.74 -2.96 19.95
C LEU A 364 15.26 -3.91 18.84
N ARG A 365 15.18 -5.21 19.14
CA ARG A 365 14.76 -6.25 18.20
C ARG A 365 13.28 -6.18 17.86
N ALA A 366 12.42 -6.31 18.87
CA ALA A 366 10.98 -6.50 18.65
C ALA A 366 10.24 -5.21 18.27
N GLY A 367 10.80 -4.04 18.62
CA GLY A 367 10.17 -2.74 18.39
C GLY A 367 10.94 -1.87 17.40
N TRP A 368 12.19 -1.52 17.72
CA TRP A 368 12.94 -0.51 16.97
C TRP A 368 13.33 -0.97 15.56
N LEU A 369 13.75 -2.23 15.37
CA LEU A 369 14.12 -2.72 14.04
C LEU A 369 12.93 -2.71 13.07
N PRO A 370 11.75 -3.30 13.38
CA PRO A 370 10.57 -3.17 12.52
C PRO A 370 10.20 -1.71 12.24
N ALA A 371 10.18 -0.86 13.27
CA ALA A 371 9.86 0.57 13.13
C ALA A 371 10.84 1.29 12.19
N MET A 372 12.12 0.93 12.21
CA MET A 372 13.13 1.45 11.29
C MET A 372 12.80 1.10 9.84
N PHE A 373 12.40 -0.14 9.57
CA PHE A 373 12.02 -0.55 8.22
C PHE A 373 10.78 0.21 7.74
N PHE A 374 9.77 0.42 8.59
CA PHE A 374 8.60 1.26 8.27
C PHE A 374 9.00 2.69 7.90
N ILE A 375 9.93 3.30 8.65
CA ILE A 375 10.39 4.67 8.39
C ILE A 375 11.28 4.75 7.14
N LEU A 376 12.08 3.72 6.85
CA LEU A 376 12.91 3.67 5.66
C LEU A 376 12.08 3.60 4.37
N VAL A 377 10.90 2.96 4.37
CA VAL A 377 10.05 2.86 3.16
C VAL A 377 9.79 4.22 2.49
N PRO A 378 9.18 5.24 3.13
CA PRO A 378 8.95 6.55 2.51
C PRO A 378 10.23 7.29 2.12
N ILE A 379 11.32 7.09 2.87
CA ILE A 379 12.63 7.71 2.61
C ILE A 379 13.19 7.18 1.28
N LEU A 380 13.23 5.85 1.14
CA LEU A 380 13.85 5.17 0.01
C LEU A 380 12.98 5.20 -1.25
N ALA A 381 11.65 5.18 -1.11
CA ALA A 381 10.70 5.08 -2.22
C ALA A 381 10.92 6.11 -3.34
N GLY A 382 11.36 7.32 -2.99
CA GLY A 382 11.50 8.42 -3.95
C GLY A 382 12.81 8.42 -4.74
N VAL A 383 13.85 7.71 -4.29
CA VAL A 383 15.22 7.87 -4.82
C VAL A 383 15.32 7.39 -6.27
N SER A 384 14.78 6.19 -6.53
CA SER A 384 14.85 5.53 -7.84
C SER A 384 13.87 6.11 -8.88
N THR A 385 12.82 6.81 -8.42
CA THR A 385 11.76 7.35 -9.28
C THR A 385 11.86 8.85 -9.51
N ARG A 386 12.70 9.55 -8.74
CA ARG A 386 12.83 11.02 -8.73
C ARG A 386 13.04 11.57 -10.13
N ASP A 387 13.97 10.98 -10.87
CA ASP A 387 14.42 11.52 -12.15
C ASP A 387 13.34 11.46 -13.22
N ARG A 388 12.52 10.39 -13.20
CA ARG A 388 11.37 10.24 -14.09
C ARG A 388 10.23 11.16 -13.71
N ILE A 389 9.94 11.30 -12.42
CA ILE A 389 8.86 12.18 -11.95
C ILE A 389 9.19 13.65 -12.25
N SER A 390 10.46 14.03 -12.15
CA SER A 390 10.94 15.37 -12.43
C SER A 390 11.26 15.62 -13.92
N ASN A 391 11.07 14.64 -14.80
CA ASN A 391 11.44 14.70 -16.22
C ASN A 391 12.91 15.10 -16.45
N THR A 392 13.82 14.73 -15.55
CA THR A 392 15.25 15.02 -15.65
C THR A 392 16.07 13.85 -16.18
N THR A 393 15.46 12.70 -16.45
CA THR A 393 16.13 11.49 -16.96
C THR A 393 16.99 11.79 -18.20
N GLY A 394 16.50 12.61 -19.13
CA GLY A 394 17.24 12.99 -20.35
C GLY A 394 18.54 13.75 -20.05
N LEU A 395 18.52 14.63 -19.02
CA LEU A 395 19.69 15.37 -18.57
C LEU A 395 20.69 14.48 -17.81
N ILE A 396 20.20 13.45 -17.12
CA ILE A 396 21.06 12.52 -16.39
C ILE A 396 21.76 11.56 -17.35
N PHE A 397 21.08 11.16 -18.43
CA PHE A 397 21.64 10.26 -19.43
C PHE A 397 22.65 10.92 -20.37
N SER A 398 22.71 12.26 -20.41
CA SER A 398 23.81 12.98 -21.08
C SER A 398 25.07 13.08 -20.22
N ALA A 399 24.98 12.82 -18.92
CA ALA A 399 26.15 12.79 -18.05
C ALA A 399 26.97 11.51 -18.27
N PRO A 400 28.31 11.61 -18.32
CA PRO A 400 29.17 10.45 -18.53
C PRO A 400 29.00 9.42 -17.42
N LEU A 401 29.11 8.13 -17.76
CA LEU A 401 29.05 6.96 -16.87
C LEU A 401 27.68 6.66 -16.23
N LEU A 402 26.73 7.60 -16.17
CA LEU A 402 25.47 7.40 -15.45
C LEU A 402 24.47 6.51 -16.17
N ARG A 403 24.36 6.61 -17.50
CA ARG A 403 23.47 5.73 -18.28
C ARG A 403 23.80 4.24 -18.11
N PRO A 404 25.05 3.76 -18.33
CA PRO A 404 25.37 2.34 -18.18
C PRO A 404 25.30 1.83 -16.73
N HIS A 405 25.47 2.72 -15.75
CA HIS A 405 25.47 2.37 -14.32
C HIS A 405 24.23 2.86 -13.57
N TYR A 406 23.13 3.18 -14.26
CA TYR A 406 21.95 3.81 -13.64
C TYR A 406 21.40 2.97 -12.47
N VAL A 407 21.29 1.65 -12.66
CA VAL A 407 20.79 0.73 -11.62
C VAL A 407 21.75 0.69 -10.43
N ALA A 408 23.05 0.56 -10.68
CA ALA A 408 24.07 0.52 -9.63
C ALA A 408 24.13 1.85 -8.86
N TRP A 409 24.03 2.99 -9.56
CA TRP A 409 23.95 4.30 -8.95
C TRP A 409 22.76 4.41 -8.00
N LYS A 410 21.55 4.05 -8.46
CA LYS A 410 20.35 4.10 -7.61
C LYS A 410 20.40 3.12 -6.45
N PHE A 411 20.86 1.89 -6.69
CA PHE A 411 21.05 0.91 -5.63
C PHE A 411 22.00 1.44 -4.55
N LEU A 412 23.19 1.93 -4.92
CA LEU A 412 24.17 2.45 -3.97
C LEU A 412 23.68 3.71 -3.23
N SER A 413 22.92 4.58 -3.88
CA SER A 413 22.27 5.74 -3.22
C SER A 413 21.26 5.30 -2.16
N VAL A 414 20.41 4.33 -2.48
CA VAL A 414 19.41 3.76 -1.56
C VAL A 414 20.10 3.01 -0.42
N SER A 415 21.12 2.18 -0.71
CA SER A 415 21.95 1.51 0.29
C SER A 415 22.57 2.51 1.26
N SER A 416 23.19 3.58 0.73
CA SER A 416 23.86 4.59 1.55
C SER A 416 22.89 5.29 2.50
N LEU A 417 21.71 5.69 2.01
CA LEU A 417 20.67 6.31 2.86
C LEU A 417 20.15 5.33 3.92
N SER A 418 19.96 4.07 3.56
CA SER A 418 19.51 3.04 4.50
C SER A 418 20.54 2.80 5.61
N LEU A 419 21.83 2.77 5.26
CA LEU A 419 22.93 2.59 6.21
C LEU A 419 23.06 3.78 7.17
N LEU A 420 22.85 5.01 6.70
CA LEU A 420 22.89 6.20 7.55
C LEU A 420 21.89 6.14 8.71
N VAL A 421 20.72 5.54 8.49
CA VAL A 421 19.71 5.33 9.55
C VAL A 421 20.01 4.08 10.37
N ALA A 422 20.48 3.02 9.72
CA ALA A 422 20.68 1.70 10.34
C ALA A 422 22.01 1.54 11.10
N VAL A 423 22.98 2.45 10.94
CA VAL A 423 24.36 2.25 11.44
C VAL A 423 24.42 1.98 12.94
N VAL A 424 23.69 2.73 13.77
CA VAL A 424 23.74 2.55 15.23
C VAL A 424 23.06 1.24 15.66
N PRO A 425 21.81 0.95 15.23
CA PRO A 425 21.20 -0.35 15.48
C PRO A 425 22.06 -1.53 14.98
N LEU A 426 22.66 -1.42 13.80
CA LEU A 426 23.52 -2.44 13.18
C LEU A 426 24.78 -2.73 13.99
N VAL A 427 25.51 -1.69 14.41
CA VAL A 427 26.72 -1.86 15.24
C VAL A 427 26.35 -2.49 16.57
N ARG A 428 25.23 -2.09 17.15
CA ARG A 428 24.80 -2.61 18.45
C ARG A 428 24.34 -4.07 18.37
N THR A 429 23.61 -4.45 17.33
CA THR A 429 23.25 -5.86 17.11
C THR A 429 24.49 -6.71 16.84
N MET A 430 25.46 -6.19 16.07
CA MET A 430 26.74 -6.86 15.84
C MET A 430 27.51 -7.14 17.14
N ILE A 431 27.51 -6.20 18.09
CA ILE A 431 28.22 -6.37 19.37
C ILE A 431 27.46 -7.31 20.31
N ALA A 432 26.13 -7.18 20.38
CA ALA A 432 25.33 -7.90 21.36
C ALA A 432 24.99 -9.33 20.94
N ASP A 433 24.75 -9.57 19.65
CA ASP A 433 24.38 -10.88 19.11
C ASP A 433 24.79 -11.02 17.63
N PRO A 434 26.04 -11.44 17.38
CA PRO A 434 26.56 -11.61 16.03
C PRO A 434 25.76 -12.61 15.18
N VAL A 435 25.01 -13.54 15.80
CA VAL A 435 24.27 -14.59 15.10
C VAL A 435 23.11 -14.00 14.29
N GLN A 436 22.55 -12.87 14.73
CA GLN A 436 21.43 -12.19 14.06
C GLN A 436 21.87 -11.25 12.93
N LEU A 437 23.16 -10.92 12.86
CA LEU A 437 23.71 -10.00 11.86
C LEU A 437 23.39 -10.40 10.40
N PRO A 438 23.50 -11.68 10.00
CA PRO A 438 23.18 -12.09 8.63
C PRO A 438 21.72 -11.81 8.26
N GLY A 439 20.78 -12.08 9.18
CA GLY A 439 19.36 -11.81 8.97
C GLY A 439 19.11 -10.33 8.73
N PHE A 440 19.69 -9.47 9.58
CA PHE A 440 19.53 -8.03 9.44
C PHE A 440 20.12 -7.49 8.11
N LEU A 441 21.30 -7.98 7.70
CA LEU A 441 21.92 -7.61 6.43
C LEU A 441 21.09 -8.06 5.22
N VAL A 442 20.55 -9.28 5.27
CA VAL A 442 19.65 -9.80 4.23
C VAL A 442 18.37 -8.99 4.17
N GLY A 443 17.77 -8.65 5.31
CA GLY A 443 16.58 -7.81 5.37
C GLY A 443 16.81 -6.41 4.78
N MET A 444 17.93 -5.77 5.11
CA MET A 444 18.33 -4.49 4.53
C MET A 444 18.59 -4.61 3.03
N PHE A 445 19.23 -5.68 2.58
CA PHE A 445 19.48 -5.92 1.17
C PHE A 445 18.17 -6.12 0.38
N LEU A 446 17.19 -6.81 0.96
CA LEU A 446 15.84 -6.96 0.39
C LEU A 446 15.12 -5.62 0.29
N LEU A 447 15.13 -4.83 1.36
CA LEU A 447 14.51 -3.50 1.40
C LEU A 447 15.06 -2.60 0.29
N VAL A 448 16.40 -2.52 0.19
CA VAL A 448 17.08 -1.69 -0.81
C VAL A 448 16.82 -2.21 -2.22
N SER A 449 16.96 -3.52 -2.43
CA SER A 449 16.71 -4.15 -3.73
C SER A 449 15.27 -3.95 -4.20
N ALA A 450 14.29 -4.10 -3.31
CA ALA A 450 12.89 -3.85 -3.61
C ALA A 450 12.62 -2.38 -3.94
N ALA A 451 13.17 -1.43 -3.17
CA ALA A 451 13.03 0.01 -3.42
C ALA A 451 13.59 0.41 -4.79
N THR A 452 14.74 -0.15 -5.17
CA THR A 452 15.38 0.13 -6.45
C THR A 452 14.67 -0.56 -7.62
N ALA A 453 14.41 -1.86 -7.54
CA ALA A 453 13.79 -2.63 -8.62
C ALA A 453 12.36 -2.15 -8.93
N LEU A 454 11.50 -2.08 -7.91
CA LEU A 454 10.10 -1.67 -8.12
C LEU A 454 10.02 -0.22 -8.62
N GLY A 455 10.88 0.67 -8.13
CA GLY A 455 10.96 2.05 -8.64
C GLY A 455 11.38 2.12 -10.12
N ILE A 456 12.31 1.27 -10.55
CA ILE A 456 12.77 1.19 -11.95
C ILE A 456 11.73 0.55 -12.86
N PHE A 457 11.04 -0.51 -12.43
CA PHE A 457 10.02 -1.16 -13.24
C PHE A 457 8.83 -0.25 -13.51
N THR A 458 8.29 0.36 -12.44
CA THR A 458 6.99 1.04 -12.50
C THR A 458 7.13 2.54 -12.75
N GLY A 459 8.27 3.14 -12.38
CA GLY A 459 8.48 4.59 -12.43
C GLY A 459 7.66 5.36 -11.41
N THR A 460 7.07 4.69 -10.41
CA THR A 460 6.26 5.30 -9.35
C THR A 460 6.70 4.78 -7.98
N PRO A 461 6.81 5.65 -6.96
CA PRO A 461 7.19 5.24 -5.60
C PRO A 461 6.11 4.34 -4.97
N LYS A 462 4.86 4.45 -5.43
CA LYS A 462 3.69 3.82 -4.82
C LYS A 462 3.77 2.30 -4.78
N THR A 463 4.31 1.67 -5.82
CA THR A 463 4.38 0.21 -5.90
C THR A 463 5.31 -0.36 -4.84
N PHE A 464 6.44 0.29 -4.58
CA PHE A 464 7.31 -0.11 -3.48
C PHE A 464 6.65 0.17 -2.13
N VAL A 465 6.09 1.37 -1.95
CA VAL A 465 5.45 1.76 -0.68
C VAL A 465 4.36 0.76 -0.29
N VAL A 466 3.37 0.52 -1.17
CA VAL A 466 2.25 -0.37 -0.84
C VAL A 466 2.70 -1.81 -0.64
N SER A 467 3.54 -2.35 -1.54
CA SER A 467 3.93 -3.76 -1.49
C SER A 467 4.80 -4.06 -0.27
N PHE A 468 5.74 -3.16 0.05
CA PHE A 468 6.65 -3.37 1.16
C PHE A 468 6.00 -3.06 2.51
N LEU A 469 5.12 -2.06 2.61
CA LEU A 469 4.34 -1.84 3.84
C LEU A 469 3.37 -2.99 4.11
N PHE A 470 2.72 -3.53 3.07
CA PHE A 470 1.88 -4.72 3.21
C PHE A 470 2.70 -5.95 3.61
N PHE A 471 3.89 -6.13 3.03
CA PHE A 471 4.81 -7.18 3.46
C PHE A 471 5.21 -7.01 4.94
N LEU A 472 5.60 -5.81 5.37
CA LEU A 472 5.92 -5.52 6.77
C LEU A 472 4.72 -5.74 7.70
N TYR A 473 3.50 -5.39 7.28
CA TYR A 473 2.28 -5.67 8.02
C TYR A 473 2.14 -7.17 8.31
N ILE A 474 2.28 -8.01 7.29
CA ILE A 474 2.19 -9.47 7.42
C ILE A 474 3.28 -9.97 8.38
N VAL A 475 4.53 -9.54 8.19
CA VAL A 475 5.67 -9.96 9.04
C VAL A 475 5.47 -9.57 10.51
N VAL A 476 4.97 -8.37 10.79
CA VAL A 476 4.73 -7.90 12.16
C VAL A 476 3.52 -8.60 12.80
N SER A 477 2.52 -8.97 12.00
CA SER A 477 1.32 -9.67 12.45
C SER A 477 1.60 -11.15 12.74
N SER A 478 2.55 -11.77 12.03
CA SER A 478 2.89 -13.20 12.12
C SER A 478 4.26 -13.44 12.76
N ARG A 479 4.40 -13.07 14.05
CA ARG A 479 5.70 -13.12 14.77
C ARG A 479 6.32 -14.51 14.90
N ASN A 480 5.49 -15.56 14.90
CA ASN A 480 5.93 -16.93 15.17
C ASN A 480 6.29 -17.72 13.91
N GLU A 481 6.13 -17.13 12.72
CA GLU A 481 6.35 -17.83 11.45
C GLU A 481 7.79 -17.68 10.97
N PRO A 482 8.61 -18.77 10.98
CA PRO A 482 10.02 -18.71 10.57
C PRO A 482 10.22 -18.16 9.15
N GLY A 483 9.31 -18.51 8.24
CA GLY A 483 9.38 -18.10 6.83
C GLY A 483 9.19 -16.60 6.61
N LEU A 484 8.61 -15.88 7.58
CA LEU A 484 8.34 -14.43 7.48
C LEU A 484 9.38 -13.58 8.22
N ASP A 485 10.25 -14.18 9.04
CA ASP A 485 11.30 -13.48 9.78
C ASP A 485 12.52 -13.13 8.90
N PHE A 486 12.27 -12.41 7.80
CA PHE A 486 13.25 -12.12 6.75
C PHE A 486 14.47 -11.31 7.23
N ALA A 487 14.29 -10.54 8.31
CA ALA A 487 15.32 -9.69 8.91
C ALA A 487 15.87 -10.25 10.23
N GLY A 488 15.39 -11.42 10.68
CA GLY A 488 15.86 -12.11 11.87
C GLY A 488 15.50 -11.45 13.21
N TRP A 489 14.56 -10.49 13.22
CA TRP A 489 14.20 -9.76 14.43
C TRP A 489 13.25 -10.52 15.37
N ASN A 490 12.57 -11.57 14.87
CA ASN A 490 11.75 -12.45 15.71
C ASN A 490 12.56 -13.61 16.31
N GLY A 491 13.75 -13.89 15.75
CA GLY A 491 14.66 -14.94 16.24
C GLY A 491 14.21 -16.36 15.90
N VAL A 492 13.26 -16.51 14.98
CA VAL A 492 12.70 -17.81 14.56
C VAL A 492 13.15 -18.23 13.16
N ALA A 493 13.79 -17.32 12.39
CA ALA A 493 14.29 -17.63 11.05
C ALA A 493 15.41 -18.68 11.04
N THR A 494 15.39 -19.53 10.01
CA THR A 494 16.48 -20.45 9.69
C THR A 494 17.42 -19.85 8.64
N THR A 495 18.64 -20.38 8.54
CA THR A 495 19.60 -19.95 7.51
C THR A 495 19.03 -20.09 6.09
N ALA A 496 18.19 -21.10 5.85
CA ALA A 496 17.52 -21.30 4.57
C ALA A 496 16.62 -20.09 4.21
N VAL A 497 15.88 -19.55 5.16
CA VAL A 497 15.03 -18.36 4.96
C VAL A 497 15.88 -17.17 4.50
N PHE A 498 17.01 -16.92 5.16
CA PHE A 498 17.93 -15.85 4.75
C PHE A 498 18.52 -16.07 3.35
N THR A 499 18.84 -17.31 2.97
CA THR A 499 19.32 -17.61 1.60
C THR A 499 18.25 -17.34 0.55
N VAL A 500 16.98 -17.68 0.83
CA VAL A 500 15.85 -17.42 -0.07
C VAL A 500 15.66 -15.92 -0.27
N TYR A 501 15.58 -15.13 0.81
CA TYR A 501 15.44 -13.67 0.71
C TYR A 501 16.65 -13.00 0.07
N GLY A 502 17.87 -13.48 0.33
CA GLY A 502 19.08 -13.04 -0.36
C GLY A 502 19.02 -13.31 -1.86
N GLY A 503 18.56 -14.51 -2.26
CA GLY A 503 18.34 -14.89 -3.65
C GLY A 503 17.28 -14.03 -4.34
N VAL A 504 16.14 -13.79 -3.68
CA VAL A 504 15.08 -12.88 -4.18
C VAL A 504 15.64 -11.47 -4.39
N SER A 505 16.44 -10.97 -3.45
CA SER A 505 17.06 -9.64 -3.55
C SER A 505 18.02 -9.53 -4.75
N LEU A 506 18.87 -10.54 -4.96
CA LEU A 506 19.72 -10.62 -6.15
C LEU A 506 18.90 -10.71 -7.45
N GLY A 507 17.85 -11.54 -7.46
CA GLY A 507 16.94 -11.68 -8.59
C GLY A 507 16.29 -10.35 -8.97
N LEU A 508 15.82 -9.57 -7.99
CA LEU A 508 15.26 -8.23 -8.21
C LEU A 508 16.28 -7.29 -8.87
N MET A 509 17.55 -7.34 -8.46
CA MET A 509 18.62 -6.52 -9.06
C MET A 509 18.98 -6.95 -10.48
N VAL A 510 19.09 -8.25 -10.73
CA VAL A 510 19.34 -8.78 -12.07
C VAL A 510 18.21 -8.39 -13.03
N LEU A 511 16.95 -8.53 -12.60
CA LEU A 511 15.79 -8.12 -13.38
C LEU A 511 15.76 -6.60 -13.62
N ALA A 512 16.09 -5.78 -12.61
CA ALA A 512 16.18 -4.33 -12.76
C ALA A 512 17.24 -3.93 -13.80
N TRP A 513 18.38 -4.61 -13.80
CA TRP A 513 19.46 -4.37 -14.75
C TRP A 513 19.11 -4.82 -16.17
N GLY A 514 18.49 -5.99 -16.33
CA GLY A 514 17.97 -6.46 -17.62
C GLY A 514 16.88 -5.54 -18.20
N TRP A 515 15.98 -5.06 -17.34
CA TRP A 515 14.91 -4.15 -17.73
C TRP A 515 15.44 -2.79 -18.22
N GLU A 516 16.40 -2.19 -17.51
CA GLU A 516 16.96 -0.90 -17.93
C GLU A 516 17.77 -1.03 -19.23
N ARG A 517 18.47 -2.14 -19.44
CA ARG A 517 19.18 -2.43 -20.70
C ARG A 517 18.27 -2.56 -21.90
N THR A 518 17.12 -3.24 -21.75
CA THR A 518 16.16 -3.40 -22.86
C THR A 518 15.47 -2.09 -23.22
N ARG A 519 15.20 -1.22 -22.23
CA ARG A 519 14.68 0.14 -22.48
C ARG A 519 15.65 1.03 -23.23
N GLY A 520 16.95 0.94 -22.96
CA GLY A 520 17.95 1.77 -23.64
C GLY A 520 18.10 1.52 -25.15
N LYS A 521 17.49 0.44 -25.69
CA LYS A 521 17.49 0.09 -27.12
C LYS A 521 16.24 0.58 -27.87
N ARG A 522 15.21 1.04 -27.15
CA ARG A 522 14.01 1.67 -27.72
C ARG A 522 14.16 3.18 -27.62
#